data_AF-A0A7S1DAY4-F1
#
_entry.id   AF-A0A7S1DAY4-F1
#
_cell.length_a   1.000
_cell.length_b   1.000
_cell.length_c   1.000
_cell.angle_alpha   90.00
_cell.angle_beta   90.00
_cell.angle_gamma   90.00
#
_symmetry.space_group_name_H-M   'P 1'
#
loop_
_entity.id
_entity.type
_entity.pdbx_description
1 polymer ?
#
loop_
_entity_poly.entity_id
_entity_poly.type
_entity_poly.pdbx_seq_one_letter_code
_entity_poly.pdbx_strand_id
1 'polypeptide(L)'
;PPAPPLSAVSSMEFSTSSSTSVSSSSLSKSDKKSVSFAPSIEICEYAIVVAQHPFCRDALGLSLSWAHAEPVLADLDQYEKERSAYRRKGDHLRLSYWERKNLLRRVGGYTEADLREYDGTLYHSHPTLMDLCQVE
;
A
#
# COMPACT_ATOMS: atom_id res chain seq x y z
N PRO A 1 4.80 -26.17 11.46
CA PRO A 1 5.19 -25.85 12.86
C PRO A 1 4.05 -25.09 13.54
N PRO A 2 3.57 -25.47 14.73
CA PRO A 2 2.52 -24.73 15.41
C PRO A 2 3.10 -23.46 16.06
N ALA A 3 2.37 -22.35 15.99
CA ALA A 3 2.75 -21.06 16.54
C ALA A 3 2.70 -21.05 18.09
N PRO A 4 3.57 -20.29 18.77
CA PRO A 4 3.53 -20.18 20.23
C PRO A 4 2.35 -19.32 20.72
N PRO A 5 1.82 -19.59 21.93
CA PRO A 5 0.65 -18.92 22.47
C PRO A 5 0.97 -17.50 22.99
N LEU A 6 0.07 -16.57 22.70
CA LEU A 6 0.14 -15.17 23.16
C LEU A 6 -0.34 -15.08 24.62
N SER A 7 0.57 -14.82 25.55
CA SER A 7 0.25 -14.57 26.95
C SER A 7 -0.05 -13.08 27.20
N ALA A 8 -1.29 -12.83 27.61
CA ALA A 8 -1.81 -11.87 28.58
C ALA A 8 -1.07 -10.52 28.83
N VAL A 9 -1.79 -9.42 28.61
CA VAL A 9 -1.59 -8.15 29.31
C VAL A 9 -2.97 -7.67 29.79
N SER A 10 -3.29 -7.88 31.08
CA SER A 10 -3.08 -6.95 32.21
C SER A 10 -4.11 -5.81 32.23
N SER A 11 -5.28 -6.13 32.78
CA SER A 11 -6.33 -5.19 33.17
C SER A 11 -5.81 -4.21 34.22
N MET A 12 -5.96 -2.91 34.00
CA MET A 12 -5.76 -1.90 35.04
C MET A 12 -7.12 -1.42 35.54
N GLU A 13 -7.38 -1.71 36.82
CA GLU A 13 -8.52 -1.21 37.57
C GLU A 13 -8.25 0.22 38.04
N PHE A 14 -9.29 1.06 38.02
CA PHE A 14 -9.21 2.43 38.53
C PHE A 14 -10.08 2.56 39.78
N SER A 15 -9.43 2.63 40.94
CA SER A 15 -10.07 3.00 42.21
C SER A 15 -9.84 4.48 42.54
N THR A 16 -10.96 5.19 42.67
CA THR A 16 -11.33 6.20 43.67
C THR A 16 -10.22 6.94 44.44
N SER A 17 -10.27 8.28 44.44
CA SER A 17 -10.60 9.05 45.66
C SER A 17 -10.53 10.58 45.44
N SER A 18 -11.53 11.24 45.99
CA SER A 18 -11.65 12.70 46.16
C SER A 18 -10.70 13.19 47.25
N SER A 19 -10.04 14.33 47.06
CA SER A 19 -10.04 15.43 48.04
C SER A 19 -9.12 16.59 47.64
N THR A 20 -9.58 17.77 48.00
CA THR A 20 -9.08 19.12 47.73
C THR A 20 -7.82 19.48 48.52
N SER A 21 -6.87 20.15 47.86
CA SER A 21 -6.08 21.21 48.49
C SER A 21 -5.39 22.06 47.41
N VAL A 22 -5.80 23.33 47.32
CA VAL A 22 -5.19 24.36 46.49
C VAL A 22 -3.82 24.72 47.08
N SER A 23 -2.76 24.28 46.43
CA SER A 23 -1.39 24.71 46.71
C SER A 23 -0.85 25.35 45.44
N SER A 24 -0.48 26.62 45.55
CA SER A 24 0.17 27.41 44.52
C SER A 24 1.58 26.89 44.25
N SER A 25 1.67 25.73 43.60
CA SER A 25 2.89 25.23 42.97
C SER A 25 2.95 25.80 41.56
N SER A 26 4.06 26.46 41.22
CA SER A 26 4.47 26.80 39.87
C SER A 26 3.95 25.76 38.88
N LEU A 27 3.08 26.17 37.96
CA LEU A 27 2.52 25.33 36.91
C LEU A 27 3.70 24.71 36.14
N SER A 28 4.10 23.50 36.53
CA SER A 28 4.96 22.66 35.72
C SER A 28 4.18 22.51 34.41
N LYS A 29 4.74 23.04 33.32
CA LYS A 29 4.17 22.85 32.00
C LYS A 29 4.04 21.35 31.82
N SER A 30 2.81 20.84 31.83
CA SER A 30 2.56 19.45 31.56
C SER A 30 3.14 19.18 30.17
N ASP A 31 4.09 18.24 30.09
CA ASP A 31 4.65 17.82 28.82
C ASP A 31 3.49 17.32 27.96
N LYS A 32 3.14 18.12 26.96
CA LYS A 32 2.08 17.79 26.03
C LYS A 32 2.56 16.57 25.26
N LYS A 33 1.81 15.46 25.36
CA LYS A 33 2.08 14.26 24.57
C LYS A 33 2.11 14.66 23.09
N SER A 34 3.25 14.44 22.44
CA SER A 34 3.44 14.67 21.00
C SER A 34 3.83 13.36 20.33
N VAL A 35 3.45 13.21 19.07
CA VAL A 35 3.90 12.12 18.20
C VAL A 35 5.06 12.66 17.38
N SER A 36 6.14 11.88 17.29
CA SER A 36 7.26 12.13 16.38
C SER A 36 7.43 10.93 15.46
N PHE A 37 7.90 11.20 14.25
CA PHE A 37 8.26 10.18 13.27
C PHE A 37 9.77 9.96 13.29
N ALA A 38 10.22 8.80 12.79
CA ALA A 38 11.64 8.55 12.61
C ALA A 38 12.25 9.54 11.61
N PRO A 39 13.53 9.94 11.77
CA PRO A 39 14.16 10.91 10.88
C PRO A 39 14.48 10.35 9.48
N SER A 40 14.49 9.03 9.32
CA SER A 40 14.82 8.36 8.06
C SER A 40 13.77 7.32 7.68
N ILE A 41 13.69 7.07 6.38
CA ILE A 41 12.82 6.06 5.77
C ILE A 41 13.63 5.13 4.87
N GLU A 42 13.12 3.91 4.69
CA GLU A 42 13.64 2.94 3.74
C GLU A 42 12.77 2.96 2.47
N ILE A 43 13.40 3.14 1.32
CA ILE A 43 12.76 3.09 0.01
C ILE A 43 13.09 1.75 -0.62
N CYS A 44 12.08 0.89 -0.78
CA CYS A 44 12.22 -0.44 -1.36
C CYS A 44 11.70 -0.48 -2.80
N GLU A 45 12.51 -0.98 -3.73
CA GLU A 45 12.11 -1.20 -5.12
C GLU A 45 11.68 -2.64 -5.35
N TYR A 46 10.49 -2.83 -5.93
CA TYR A 46 9.90 -4.15 -6.21
C TYR A 46 9.71 -4.34 -7.71
N ALA A 47 9.93 -5.56 -8.19
CA ALA A 47 9.59 -5.92 -9.55
C ALA A 47 8.07 -5.87 -9.78
N ILE A 48 7.66 -5.38 -10.95
CA ILE A 48 6.25 -5.42 -11.39
C ILE A 48 6.00 -6.77 -12.06
N VAL A 49 4.95 -7.45 -11.63
CA VAL A 49 4.53 -8.75 -12.16
C VAL A 49 3.08 -8.69 -12.66
N VAL A 50 2.75 -9.57 -13.60
CA VAL A 50 1.37 -9.76 -14.06
C VAL A 50 0.53 -10.37 -12.95
N ALA A 51 -0.65 -9.82 -12.71
CA ALA A 51 -1.61 -10.33 -11.75
C ALA A 51 -3.03 -10.30 -12.30
N GLN A 52 -3.88 -11.21 -11.82
CA GLN A 52 -5.30 -11.18 -12.10
C GLN A 52 -6.00 -10.30 -11.09
N HIS A 53 -6.80 -9.35 -11.56
CA HIS A 53 -7.56 -8.45 -10.71
C HIS A 53 -8.99 -8.34 -11.22
N PRO A 54 -10.03 -8.51 -10.36
CA PRO A 54 -11.43 -8.58 -10.80
C PRO A 54 -11.92 -7.29 -11.47
N PHE A 55 -11.29 -6.15 -11.19
CA PHE A 55 -11.60 -4.87 -11.86
C PHE A 55 -10.82 -4.62 -13.15
N CYS A 56 -9.87 -5.49 -13.50
CA CYS A 56 -9.16 -5.46 -14.78
C CYS A 56 -9.81 -6.50 -15.71
N ARG A 57 -10.71 -6.05 -16.58
CA ARG A 57 -11.46 -6.93 -17.50
C ARG A 57 -10.57 -7.64 -18.56
N ASP A 58 -9.31 -7.23 -18.65
CA ASP A 58 -8.38 -7.47 -19.76
C ASP A 58 -7.08 -8.17 -19.31
N ALA A 59 -7.17 -8.99 -18.26
CA ALA A 59 -6.15 -9.91 -17.70
C ALA A 59 -4.82 -9.33 -17.21
N LEU A 60 -4.38 -8.17 -17.72
CA LEU A 60 -3.07 -7.58 -17.45
C LEU A 60 -3.12 -6.66 -16.24
N GLY A 61 -3.61 -7.17 -15.11
CA GLY A 61 -3.46 -6.48 -13.83
C GLY A 61 -1.98 -6.40 -13.45
N LEU A 62 -1.60 -5.38 -12.70
CA LEU A 62 -0.24 -5.22 -12.18
C LEU A 62 -0.22 -5.54 -10.70
N SER A 63 0.81 -6.25 -10.25
CA SER A 63 1.15 -6.39 -8.84
C SER A 63 2.64 -6.14 -8.64
N LEU A 64 3.03 -5.87 -7.40
CA LEU A 64 4.41 -5.94 -6.98
C LEU A 64 4.75 -7.37 -6.56
N SER A 65 5.97 -7.80 -6.85
CA SER A 65 6.51 -9.05 -6.33
C SER A 65 6.84 -8.92 -4.84
N TRP A 66 7.05 -10.03 -4.14
CA TRP A 66 7.51 -10.02 -2.74
C TRP A 66 9.02 -9.74 -2.60
N ALA A 67 9.78 -9.99 -3.67
CA ALA A 67 11.20 -9.70 -3.70
C ALA A 67 11.41 -8.20 -3.97
N HIS A 68 12.31 -7.60 -3.20
CA HIS A 68 12.75 -6.23 -3.38
C HIS A 68 14.27 -6.20 -3.50
N ALA A 69 14.75 -5.16 -4.17
CA ALA A 69 16.16 -4.80 -4.14
C ALA A 69 16.56 -4.32 -2.74
N GLU A 70 17.87 -4.14 -2.54
CA GLU A 70 18.41 -3.56 -1.30
C GLU A 70 17.77 -2.18 -1.06
N PRO A 71 17.22 -1.93 0.14
CA PRO A 71 16.52 -0.68 0.42
C PRO A 71 17.49 0.50 0.48
N VAL A 72 17.03 1.65 -0.02
CA VAL A 72 17.77 2.92 0.06
C VAL A 72 17.26 3.70 1.26
N LEU A 73 18.17 4.09 2.17
CA LEU A 73 17.85 4.99 3.27
C LEU A 73 17.82 6.44 2.80
N ALA A 74 16.74 7.15 3.14
CA ALA A 74 16.57 8.55 2.84
C ALA A 74 16.13 9.34 4.08
N ASP A 75 16.53 10.61 4.16
CA ASP A 75 16.02 11.55 5.16
C ASP A 75 14.54 11.87 4.86
N LEU A 76 13.69 11.78 5.89
CA LEU A 76 12.25 11.92 5.74
C LEU A 76 11.85 13.33 5.27
N ASP A 77 12.45 14.36 5.87
CA ASP A 77 12.11 15.75 5.57
C ASP A 77 12.57 16.14 4.15
N GLN A 78 13.76 15.66 3.75
CA GLN A 78 14.23 15.83 2.38
C GLN A 78 13.31 15.13 1.37
N TYR A 79 12.93 13.87 1.64
CA TYR A 79 12.04 13.12 0.76
C TYR A 79 10.70 13.82 0.56
N GLU A 80 10.05 14.28 1.64
CA GLU A 80 8.76 14.98 1.55
C GLU A 80 8.88 16.36 0.86
N LYS A 81 10.03 17.02 0.97
CA LYS A 81 10.30 18.28 0.25
C LYS A 81 10.45 18.08 -1.26
N GLU A 82 11.10 16.99 -1.67
CA GLU A 82 11.32 16.67 -3.10
C GLU A 82 10.08 16.03 -3.73
N ARG A 83 9.27 15.32 -2.93
CA ARG A 83 8.02 14.73 -3.36
C ARG A 83 7.08 15.83 -3.85
N SER A 84 6.57 15.67 -5.07
CA SER A 84 5.59 16.59 -5.67
C SER A 84 4.50 16.96 -4.66
N ALA A 85 4.35 18.26 -4.40
CA ALA A 85 3.31 18.80 -3.53
C ALA A 85 1.89 18.54 -4.06
N TYR A 86 1.77 18.08 -5.32
CA TYR A 86 0.48 17.75 -5.92
C TYR A 86 0.05 16.32 -5.56
N ARG A 87 -0.99 16.22 -4.73
CA ARG A 87 -1.67 14.94 -4.48
C ARG A 87 -2.40 14.50 -5.75
N ARG A 88 -2.03 13.32 -6.26
CA ARG A 88 -2.69 12.68 -7.41
C ARG A 88 -4.20 12.52 -7.14
N LYS A 89 -5.01 12.82 -8.15
CA LYS A 89 -6.47 12.60 -8.16
C LYS A 89 -6.80 11.21 -8.70
N GLY A 90 -8.04 10.75 -8.49
CA GLY A 90 -8.47 9.38 -8.83
C GLY A 90 -8.07 8.92 -10.23
N ASP A 91 -8.28 9.75 -11.26
CA ASP A 91 -7.93 9.39 -12.63
C ASP A 91 -6.42 9.21 -12.84
N HIS A 92 -5.58 9.88 -12.05
CA HIS A 92 -4.12 9.75 -12.09
C HIS A 92 -3.62 8.48 -11.36
N LEU A 93 -4.54 7.76 -10.72
CA LEU A 93 -4.26 6.47 -10.06
C LEU A 93 -4.71 5.28 -10.93
N ARG A 94 -5.43 5.54 -12.03
CA ARG A 94 -5.93 4.50 -12.94
C ARG A 94 -5.00 4.39 -14.13
N LEU A 95 -4.73 3.15 -14.54
CA LEU A 95 -3.95 2.85 -15.73
C LEU A 95 -4.85 2.13 -16.74
N SER A 96 -4.84 2.61 -17.98
CA SER A 96 -5.44 1.92 -19.12
C SER A 96 -4.75 0.58 -19.40
N TYR A 97 -5.39 -0.27 -20.22
CA TYR A 97 -4.80 -1.51 -20.70
C TYR A 97 -3.41 -1.29 -21.29
N TRP A 98 -3.28 -0.32 -22.20
CA TRP A 98 -2.04 -0.05 -22.92
C TRP A 98 -0.94 0.46 -22.00
N GLU A 99 -1.28 1.29 -21.01
CA GLU A 99 -0.30 1.73 -20.01
C GLU A 99 0.22 0.55 -19.17
N ARG A 100 -0.67 -0.35 -18.73
CA ARG A 100 -0.29 -1.56 -18.00
C ARG A 100 0.58 -2.49 -18.85
N LYS A 101 0.16 -2.76 -20.09
CA LYS A 101 0.92 -3.57 -21.06
C LYS A 101 2.30 -2.98 -21.32
N ASN A 102 2.40 -1.67 -21.51
CA ASN A 102 3.67 -0.98 -21.74
C ASN A 102 4.58 -1.03 -20.51
N LEU A 103 4.03 -0.90 -19.29
CA LEU A 103 4.81 -1.07 -18.05
C LEU A 103 5.37 -2.47 -17.92
N LEU A 104 4.58 -3.51 -18.18
CA LEU A 104 5.03 -4.89 -18.14
C LEU A 104 6.15 -5.16 -19.15
N ARG A 105 6.06 -4.60 -20.36
CA ARG A 105 7.13 -4.73 -21.36
C ARG A 105 8.40 -3.99 -20.98
N ARG A 106 8.28 -2.72 -20.61
CA ARG A 106 9.43 -1.81 -20.43
C ARG A 106 10.13 -2.01 -19.10
N VAL A 107 9.38 -2.27 -18.04
CA VAL A 107 9.87 -2.36 -16.66
C VAL A 107 9.88 -3.80 -16.19
N GLY A 108 8.82 -4.55 -16.45
CA GLY A 108 8.71 -5.96 -16.06
C GLY A 108 9.51 -6.94 -16.93
N GLY A 109 10.01 -6.49 -18.09
CA GLY A 109 10.81 -7.33 -19.00
C GLY A 109 10.00 -8.39 -19.77
N TYR A 110 8.67 -8.32 -19.77
CA TYR A 110 7.82 -9.30 -20.45
C TYR A 110 7.85 -9.14 -21.97
N THR A 111 7.90 -10.27 -22.68
CA THR A 111 7.76 -10.30 -24.13
C THR A 111 6.29 -10.27 -24.56
N GLU A 112 6.01 -9.94 -25.82
CA GLU A 112 4.63 -10.00 -26.35
C GLU A 112 4.06 -11.42 -26.33
N ALA A 113 4.92 -12.45 -26.41
CA ALA A 113 4.49 -13.84 -26.30
C ALA A 113 3.98 -14.14 -24.89
N ASP A 114 4.75 -13.75 -23.87
CA ASP A 114 4.37 -13.92 -22.46
C ASP A 114 3.03 -13.22 -22.17
N LEU A 115 2.89 -11.97 -22.62
CA LEU A 115 1.68 -11.19 -22.37
C LEU A 115 0.44 -11.76 -23.05
N ARG A 116 0.59 -12.39 -24.22
CA ARG A 116 -0.51 -13.06 -24.92
C ARG A 116 -1.01 -14.29 -24.17
N GLU A 117 -0.11 -15.01 -23.50
CA GLU A 117 -0.49 -16.15 -22.65
C GLU A 117 -1.40 -15.68 -21.52
N TYR A 118 -1.04 -14.60 -20.83
CA TYR A 118 -1.87 -14.03 -19.77
C TYR A 118 -3.21 -13.49 -20.29
N ASP A 119 -3.21 -12.80 -21.44
CA ASP A 119 -4.44 -12.25 -22.06
C ASP A 119 -5.41 -13.37 -22.50
N GLY A 120 -4.88 -14.46 -23.06
CA GLY A 120 -5.66 -15.59 -23.57
C GLY A 120 -6.31 -16.48 -22.50
N THR A 121 -5.79 -16.50 -21.27
CA THR A 121 -6.33 -17.34 -20.18
C THR A 121 -7.69 -16.88 -19.64
N LEU A 122 -8.09 -15.62 -19.83
CA LEU A 122 -9.43 -15.15 -19.44
C LEU A 122 -10.55 -15.61 -20.36
N TYR A 123 -10.26 -15.96 -21.62
CA TYR A 123 -11.28 -16.39 -22.57
C TYR A 123 -11.68 -17.86 -22.43
N HIS A 124 -10.92 -18.68 -21.70
CA HIS A 124 -11.18 -20.12 -21.55
C HIS A 124 -11.78 -20.52 -20.19
N SER A 125 -11.89 -19.59 -19.23
CA SER A 125 -12.31 -19.92 -17.85
C SER A 125 -13.71 -19.41 -17.45
N HIS A 126 -14.46 -18.73 -18.32
CA HIS A 126 -15.89 -18.46 -18.12
C HIS A 126 -16.66 -18.37 -19.45
N PRO A 127 -17.39 -19.42 -19.88
CA PRO A 127 -18.18 -19.39 -21.11
C PRO A 127 -19.50 -18.61 -21.00
N THR A 128 -19.71 -17.75 -19.99
CA THR A 128 -21.01 -17.08 -19.77
C THR A 128 -20.87 -15.67 -19.21
N LEU A 129 -20.27 -14.74 -19.96
CA LEU A 129 -20.52 -13.29 -19.74
C LEU A 129 -20.08 -12.41 -20.93
N MET A 130 -20.28 -12.90 -22.15
CA MET A 130 -20.08 -12.12 -23.39
C MET A 130 -21.42 -11.71 -24.01
N ASP A 131 -22.41 -11.32 -23.19
CA ASP A 131 -23.76 -11.01 -23.71
C ASP A 131 -24.35 -9.66 -23.28
N LEU A 132 -23.55 -8.69 -22.78
CA LEU A 132 -24.10 -7.39 -22.35
C LEU A 132 -23.30 -6.14 -22.73
N CYS A 133 -22.55 -6.16 -23.85
CA CYS A 133 -22.04 -4.90 -24.45
C CYS A 133 -22.22 -4.82 -25.97
N GLN A 134 -23.32 -5.37 -26.50
CA GLN A 134 -23.84 -4.98 -27.81
C GLN A 134 -25.34 -4.76 -27.74
N VAL A 135 -25.79 -3.65 -27.14
CA VAL A 135 -27.04 -2.99 -27.55
C VAL A 135 -26.87 -1.48 -27.30
N GLU A 136 -26.88 -0.75 -28.42
CA GLU A 136 -27.13 0.69 -28.68
C GLU A 136 -26.36 1.78 -27.91
#